data_AF-A0A1I2N788-F1
#
_entry.id   AF-A0A1I2N788-F1
#
_cell.length_a   1.000
_cell.length_b   1.000
_cell.length_c   1.000
_cell.angle_alpha   90.00
_cell.angle_beta   90.00
_cell.angle_gamma   90.00
#
_symmetry.space_group_name_H-M   'P 1'
#
loop_
_entity.id
_entity.type
_entity.pdbx_description
1 polymer ?
#
loop_
_entity_poly.entity_id
_entity_poly.type
_entity_poly.pdbx_seq_one_letter_code
_entity_poly.pdbx_strand_id
1 'polypeptide(L)'
;MIAWLIALPVVAAAFLGTRLLLQRRGRAAVRLIVAADAALLVGALALLTVALSGAPAQASGSQAAAQTSGSGSAALIGAAIAVAGASIGAAIAVAYTGAAALAALSERPELFGRAMVIVGLAEGIAIYGLVVAIILIGKA
;
A
#
# COMPACT_ATOMS: atom_id res chain seq x y z
N MET A 1 -19.04 -10.60 -3.19
CA MET A 1 -18.64 -11.91 -3.74
C MET A 1 -18.08 -11.80 -5.16
N ILE A 2 -18.67 -10.99 -6.06
CA ILE A 2 -18.17 -10.77 -7.43
C ILE A 2 -16.77 -10.11 -7.47
N ALA A 3 -16.48 -9.17 -6.57
CA ALA A 3 -15.18 -8.51 -6.49
C ALA A 3 -13.99 -9.48 -6.27
N TRP A 4 -14.20 -10.55 -5.48
CA TRP A 4 -13.17 -11.56 -5.21
C TRP A 4 -12.90 -12.45 -6.43
N LEU A 5 -13.92 -12.75 -7.24
CA LEU A 5 -13.79 -13.53 -8.46
C LEU A 5 -13.00 -12.82 -9.56
N ILE A 6 -12.99 -11.48 -9.57
CA ILE A 6 -12.24 -10.66 -10.53
C ILE A 6 -10.85 -10.32 -10.01
N ALA A 7 -10.71 -10.10 -8.70
CA ALA A 7 -9.41 -9.76 -8.09
C ALA A 7 -8.38 -10.90 -8.22
N LEU A 8 -8.81 -12.16 -8.02
CA LEU A 8 -7.93 -13.33 -8.03
C LEU A 8 -7.23 -13.56 -9.40
N PRO A 9 -7.93 -13.54 -10.56
CA PRO A 9 -7.30 -13.68 -11.86
C PRO A 9 -6.43 -12.47 -12.22
N VAL A 10 -6.78 -11.26 -11.78
CA VAL A 10 -5.95 -10.06 -11.99
C VAL A 10 -4.63 -10.16 -11.24
N VAL A 11 -4.66 -10.59 -9.97
CA VAL A 11 -3.46 -10.82 -9.16
C VAL A 11 -2.59 -11.92 -9.77
N ALA A 12 -3.20 -13.03 -10.19
CA ALA A 12 -2.49 -14.13 -10.85
C ALA A 12 -1.86 -13.70 -12.18
N ALA A 13 -2.57 -12.93 -13.00
CA ALA A 13 -2.07 -12.40 -14.28
C ALA A 13 -0.92 -11.38 -14.07
N ALA A 14 -1.05 -10.51 -13.07
CA ALA A 14 0.00 -9.57 -12.69
C ALA A 14 1.26 -10.31 -12.23
N PHE A 15 1.11 -11.36 -11.41
CA PHE A 15 2.21 -12.20 -10.92
C PHE A 15 2.89 -12.99 -12.06
N LEU A 16 2.11 -13.59 -12.95
CA LEU A 16 2.65 -14.34 -14.09
C LEU A 16 3.31 -13.40 -15.10
N GLY A 17 2.70 -12.23 -15.34
CA GLY A 17 3.22 -11.18 -16.20
C GLY A 17 4.57 -10.66 -15.71
N THR A 18 4.68 -10.33 -14.41
CA THR A 18 5.97 -9.92 -13.81
C THR A 18 7.00 -11.03 -13.89
N ARG A 19 6.64 -12.29 -13.58
CA ARG A 19 7.57 -13.43 -13.68
C ARG A 19 8.08 -13.63 -15.11
N LEU A 20 7.19 -13.58 -16.12
CA LEU A 20 7.55 -13.74 -17.53
C LEU A 20 8.39 -12.57 -18.05
N LEU A 21 8.10 -11.34 -17.61
CA LEU A 21 8.90 -10.16 -17.94
C LEU A 21 10.31 -10.24 -17.32
N LEU A 22 10.43 -10.65 -16.06
CA LEU A 22 11.72 -10.83 -15.38
C LEU A 22 12.57 -11.91 -16.07
N GLN A 23 11.96 -12.99 -16.54
CA GLN A 23 12.67 -14.06 -17.25
C GLN A 23 13.16 -13.66 -18.65
N ARG A 24 12.49 -12.73 -19.35
CA ARG A 24 12.80 -12.39 -20.74
C ARG A 24 13.60 -11.10 -20.94
N ARG A 25 13.51 -10.13 -20.03
CA ARG A 25 14.03 -8.76 -20.25
C ARG A 25 14.61 -8.11 -18.99
N GLY A 26 15.28 -8.87 -18.12
CA GLY A 26 15.88 -8.48 -16.82
C GLY A 26 15.97 -6.97 -16.52
N ARG A 27 16.87 -6.22 -17.16
CA ARG A 27 17.06 -4.77 -16.90
C ARG A 27 15.89 -3.88 -17.34
N ALA A 28 15.24 -4.22 -18.44
CA ALA A 28 14.07 -3.48 -18.92
C ALA A 28 12.82 -3.79 -18.07
N ALA A 29 12.70 -5.02 -17.54
CA ALA A 29 11.62 -5.40 -16.65
C ALA A 29 11.64 -4.59 -15.34
N VAL A 30 12.82 -4.39 -14.73
CA VAL A 30 12.97 -3.54 -13.55
C VAL A 30 12.53 -2.10 -13.85
N ARG A 31 12.95 -1.52 -14.98
CA ARG A 31 12.53 -0.17 -15.38
C ARG A 31 11.01 -0.07 -15.59
N LEU A 32 10.40 -1.11 -16.14
CA LEU A 32 8.96 -1.16 -16.40
C LEU A 32 8.15 -1.27 -15.10
N ILE A 33 8.62 -2.06 -14.13
CA ILE A 33 8.00 -2.17 -12.79
C ILE A 33 8.08 -0.84 -12.05
N VAL A 34 9.26 -0.21 -12.02
CA VAL A 34 9.44 1.11 -11.40
C VAL A 34 8.54 2.16 -12.08
N ALA A 35 8.42 2.13 -13.40
CA ALA A 35 7.53 3.03 -14.13
C ALA A 35 6.05 2.77 -13.81
N ALA A 36 5.65 1.52 -13.61
CA ALA A 36 4.29 1.16 -13.23
C ALA A 36 3.95 1.63 -11.79
N ASP A 37 4.86 1.44 -10.83
CA ASP A 37 4.71 1.96 -9.47
C ASP A 37 4.65 3.49 -9.44
N ALA A 38 5.50 4.16 -10.22
CA ALA A 38 5.46 5.61 -10.37
C ALA A 38 4.13 6.08 -10.99
N ALA A 39 3.63 5.39 -12.01
CA ALA A 39 2.32 5.70 -12.61
C ALA A 39 1.17 5.49 -11.62
N LEU A 40 1.21 4.43 -10.81
CA LEU A 40 0.25 4.20 -9.74
C LEU A 40 0.29 5.31 -8.69
N LEU A 41 1.49 5.73 -8.28
CA LEU A 41 1.68 6.84 -7.34
C LEU A 41 1.09 8.14 -7.88
N VAL A 42 1.39 8.48 -9.15
CA VAL A 42 0.85 9.67 -9.82
C VAL A 42 -0.68 9.59 -9.92
N GLY A 43 -1.22 8.43 -10.28
CA GLY A 43 -2.66 8.19 -10.31
C GLY A 43 -3.32 8.37 -8.95
N ALA A 44 -2.71 7.86 -7.88
CA ALA A 44 -3.20 8.04 -6.51
C ALA A 44 -3.16 9.53 -6.08
N LEU A 45 -2.09 10.25 -6.45
CA LEU A 45 -1.98 11.70 -6.19
C LEU A 45 -3.03 12.50 -6.96
N ALA A 46 -3.32 12.14 -8.21
CA ALA A 46 -4.37 12.77 -9.00
C ALA A 46 -5.78 12.51 -8.43
N LEU A 47 -6.04 11.30 -7.92
CA LEU A 47 -7.29 11.01 -7.22
C LEU A 47 -7.40 11.81 -5.91
N LEU A 48 -6.29 11.97 -5.18
CA LEU A 48 -6.24 12.76 -3.96
C LEU A 48 -6.52 14.25 -4.25
N THR A 49 -5.94 14.83 -5.30
CA THR A 49 -6.20 16.24 -5.67
C THR A 49 -7.65 16.45 -6.09
N VAL A 50 -8.22 15.52 -6.87
CA VAL A 50 -9.66 15.54 -7.22
C VAL A 50 -10.53 15.48 -5.95
N ALA A 51 -10.22 14.58 -5.01
CA ALA A 51 -10.96 14.44 -3.77
C ALA A 51 -10.89 15.70 -2.88
N LEU A 52 -9.75 16.40 -2.86
CA LEU A 52 -9.57 17.65 -2.12
C LEU A 52 -10.23 18.87 -2.78
N SER A 53 -10.40 18.86 -4.10
CA SER A 53 -10.98 19.96 -4.89
C SER A 53 -12.48 19.84 -5.18
N GLY A 54 -13.08 18.69 -4.88
CA GLY A 54 -14.49 18.41 -5.19
C GLY A 54 -15.47 19.20 -4.33
N ALA A 55 -16.47 19.82 -4.95
CA ALA A 55 -17.69 20.25 -4.27
C ALA A 55 -18.39 19.02 -3.64
N PRO A 56 -19.15 19.16 -2.53
CA PRO A 56 -19.79 18.02 -1.89
C PRO A 56 -20.65 17.27 -2.91
N ALA A 57 -20.38 15.98 -3.08
CA ALA A 57 -21.11 15.13 -4.00
C ALA A 57 -22.58 15.08 -3.59
N GLN A 58 -23.46 15.68 -4.40
CA GLN A 58 -24.90 15.57 -4.24
C GLN A 58 -25.33 14.18 -4.73
N ALA A 59 -25.56 13.27 -3.79
CA ALA A 59 -26.14 11.97 -4.08
C ALA A 59 -27.64 12.13 -4.37
N SER A 60 -28.05 11.91 -5.61
CA SER A 60 -29.46 11.79 -5.99
C SER A 60 -30.00 10.42 -5.58
N GLY A 61 -30.65 10.32 -4.41
CA GLY A 61 -31.46 9.14 -4.04
C GLY A 61 -31.69 8.90 -2.55
N SER A 62 -32.91 9.25 -2.09
CA SER A 62 -33.64 8.90 -0.85
C SER A 62 -32.94 8.93 0.52
N GLN A 63 -33.42 9.84 1.36
CA GLN A 63 -33.15 9.99 2.79
C GLN A 63 -33.61 8.76 3.60
N ALA A 64 -32.77 8.24 4.50
CA ALA A 64 -33.15 7.68 5.81
C ALA A 64 -31.94 7.19 6.62
N ALA A 65 -31.25 8.12 7.28
CA ALA A 65 -30.66 8.04 8.62
C ALA A 65 -29.85 9.32 8.76
N ALA A 66 -30.02 10.06 9.87
CA ALA A 66 -29.34 11.32 10.12
C ALA A 66 -27.81 11.13 9.98
N GLN A 67 -27.30 11.50 8.82
CA GLN A 67 -25.90 11.49 8.49
C GLN A 67 -25.31 12.70 9.20
N THR A 68 -24.41 12.46 10.15
CA THR A 68 -23.56 13.51 10.71
C THR A 68 -22.62 13.95 9.59
N SER A 69 -23.08 14.84 8.71
CA SER A 69 -22.55 15.18 7.38
C SER A 69 -21.14 15.79 7.33
N GLY A 70 -20.32 15.63 8.38
CA GLY A 70 -18.94 16.11 8.42
C GLY A 70 -17.91 15.11 8.95
N SER A 71 -18.31 13.95 9.51
CA SER A 71 -17.36 13.08 10.24
C SER A 71 -16.80 11.91 9.41
N GLY A 72 -17.60 11.31 8.53
CA GLY A 72 -17.18 10.13 7.76
C GLY A 72 -16.11 10.42 6.71
N SER A 73 -16.20 11.54 6.00
CA SER A 73 -15.20 11.93 4.99
C SER A 73 -13.84 12.25 5.60
N ALA A 74 -13.81 12.92 6.75
CA ALA A 74 -12.59 13.21 7.50
C ALA A 74 -11.92 11.93 8.03
N ALA A 75 -12.70 10.96 8.51
CA ALA A 75 -12.20 9.66 8.97
C ALA A 75 -11.57 8.85 7.82
N LEU A 76 -12.18 8.86 6.63
CA LEU A 76 -11.62 8.20 5.44
C LEU A 76 -10.32 8.84 4.95
N ILE A 77 -10.24 10.18 4.95
CA ILE A 77 -9.00 10.90 4.61
C ILE A 77 -7.92 10.60 5.68
N GLY A 78 -8.28 10.62 6.96
CA GLY A 78 -7.38 10.26 8.06
C GLY A 78 -6.85 8.83 7.93
N ALA A 79 -7.69 7.88 7.53
CA ALA A 79 -7.29 6.50 7.27
C ALA A 79 -6.28 6.40 6.12
N ALA A 80 -6.49 7.13 5.02
CA ALA A 80 -5.56 7.17 3.89
C ALA A 80 -4.20 7.76 4.29
N ILE A 81 -4.20 8.86 5.05
CA ILE A 81 -2.96 9.50 5.54
C ILE A 81 -2.20 8.57 6.49
N ALA A 82 -2.90 7.89 7.40
CA ALA A 82 -2.29 6.95 8.35
C ALA A 82 -1.54 5.81 7.64
N VAL A 83 -2.18 5.19 6.64
CA VAL A 83 -1.56 4.12 5.85
C VAL A 83 -0.39 4.64 5.02
N ALA A 84 -0.57 5.76 4.31
CA ALA A 84 0.47 6.33 3.46
C ALA A 84 1.73 6.70 4.26
N GLY A 85 1.56 7.45 5.36
CA GLY A 85 2.67 7.87 6.22
C GLY A 85 3.41 6.69 6.85
N ALA A 86 2.67 5.72 7.40
CA ALA A 86 3.26 4.52 7.98
C ALA A 86 4.01 3.66 6.95
N SER A 87 3.47 3.55 5.72
CA SER A 87 4.09 2.78 4.64
C SER A 87 5.40 3.41 4.18
N ILE A 88 5.48 4.76 4.11
CA ILE A 88 6.72 5.47 3.80
C ILE A 88 7.77 5.22 4.89
N GLY A 89 7.38 5.35 6.17
CA GLY A 89 8.28 5.08 7.30
C GLY A 89 8.78 3.63 7.30
N ALA A 90 7.89 2.67 7.07
CA ALA A 90 8.24 1.26 6.96
C ALA A 90 9.19 0.99 5.79
N ALA A 91 8.93 1.56 4.61
CA ALA A 91 9.80 1.37 3.44
C ALA A 91 11.23 1.86 3.70
N ILE A 92 11.39 3.01 4.37
CA ILE A 92 12.71 3.53 4.75
C ILE A 92 13.38 2.57 5.76
N ALA A 93 12.67 2.16 6.80
CA ALA A 93 13.22 1.25 7.80
C ALA A 93 13.64 -0.10 7.19
N VAL A 94 12.78 -0.70 6.36
CA VAL A 94 13.02 -1.97 5.67
C VAL A 94 14.16 -1.87 4.67
N ALA A 95 14.30 -0.75 3.94
CA ALA A 95 15.41 -0.56 3.02
C ALA A 95 16.78 -0.63 3.74
N TYR A 96 16.88 -0.02 4.92
CA TYR A 96 18.12 0.02 5.69
C TYR A 96 18.37 -1.30 6.43
N THR A 97 17.37 -1.82 7.15
CA THR A 97 17.52 -3.09 7.88
C THR A 97 17.69 -4.28 6.94
N GLY A 98 17.01 -4.28 5.79
CA GLY A 98 17.14 -5.30 4.75
C GLY A 98 18.53 -5.31 4.10
N ALA A 99 19.08 -4.13 3.78
CA ALA A 99 20.44 -4.04 3.24
C ALA A 99 21.48 -4.54 4.26
N ALA A 100 21.35 -4.15 5.54
CA ALA A 100 22.22 -4.63 6.60
C ALA A 100 22.08 -6.15 6.85
N ALA A 101 20.85 -6.66 6.79
CA ALA A 101 20.56 -8.09 6.92
C ALA A 101 21.23 -8.91 5.81
N LEU A 102 21.13 -8.47 4.54
CA LEU A 102 21.76 -9.14 3.41
C LEU A 102 23.29 -9.08 3.49
N ALA A 103 23.86 -7.95 3.92
CA ALA A 103 25.29 -7.81 4.14
C ALA A 103 25.79 -8.79 5.22
N ALA A 104 25.12 -8.84 6.37
CA ALA A 104 25.47 -9.75 7.46
C ALA A 104 25.31 -11.23 7.05
N LEU A 105 24.27 -11.54 6.27
CA LEU A 105 24.03 -12.89 5.77
C LEU A 105 25.10 -13.36 4.77
N SER A 106 25.72 -12.43 4.03
CA SER A 106 26.80 -12.75 3.09
C SER A 106 28.07 -13.27 3.78
N GLU A 107 28.32 -12.84 5.02
CA GLU A 107 29.45 -13.30 5.83
C GLU A 107 29.07 -14.43 6.80
N ARG A 108 27.85 -14.37 7.36
CA ARG A 108 27.38 -15.28 8.42
C ARG A 108 25.97 -15.80 8.11
N PRO A 109 25.86 -16.86 7.30
CA PRO A 109 24.56 -17.41 6.89
C PRO A 109 23.73 -17.92 8.07
N GLU A 110 24.38 -18.36 9.16
CA GLU A 110 23.68 -18.79 10.38
C GLU A 110 22.86 -17.67 11.06
N LEU A 111 23.05 -16.40 10.68
CA LEU A 111 22.27 -15.27 11.22
C LEU A 111 20.91 -15.08 10.54
N PHE A 112 20.57 -15.85 9.50
CA PHE A 112 19.33 -15.69 8.71
C PHE A 112 18.08 -15.44 9.56
N GLY A 113 17.82 -16.32 10.54
CA GLY A 113 16.62 -16.20 11.38
C GLY A 113 16.57 -14.90 12.18
N ARG A 114 17.70 -14.46 12.74
CA ARG A 114 17.78 -13.21 13.52
C ARG A 114 17.64 -11.99 12.61
N ALA A 115 18.26 -12.04 11.43
CA ALA A 115 18.18 -10.99 10.44
C ALA A 115 16.72 -10.79 9.95
N MET A 116 15.99 -11.87 9.68
CA MET A 116 14.59 -11.82 9.27
C MET A 116 13.67 -11.24 10.36
N VAL A 117 13.96 -11.47 11.65
CA VAL A 117 13.20 -10.84 12.74
C VAL A 117 13.37 -9.33 12.75
N ILE A 118 14.60 -8.81 12.59
CA ILE A 118 14.85 -7.36 12.57
C ILE A 118 14.15 -6.68 11.39
N VAL A 119 14.21 -7.30 10.20
CA VAL A 119 13.50 -6.80 9.01
C VAL A 119 11.99 -6.86 9.21
N GLY A 120 11.46 -7.94 9.79
CA GLY A 120 10.03 -8.07 10.10
C GLY A 120 9.53 -7.05 11.13
N LEU A 121 10.36 -6.72 12.15
CA LEU A 121 10.03 -5.66 13.10
C LEU A 121 9.91 -4.28 12.43
N ALA A 122 10.70 -4.02 11.39
CA ALA A 122 10.59 -2.78 10.61
C ALA A 122 9.27 -2.69 9.83
N GLU A 123 8.74 -3.81 9.31
CA GLU A 123 7.41 -3.85 8.68
C GLU A 123 6.26 -3.55 9.66
N GLY A 124 6.47 -3.79 10.96
CA GLY A 124 5.46 -3.52 11.98
C GLY A 124 4.92 -2.08 11.93
N ILE A 125 5.74 -1.12 11.49
CA ILE A 125 5.34 0.28 11.29
C ILE A 125 4.14 0.38 10.33
N ALA A 126 4.18 -0.32 9.20
CA ALA A 126 3.09 -0.31 8.21
C ALA A 126 1.82 -0.99 8.75
N ILE A 127 1.99 -2.09 9.49
CA ILE A 127 0.86 -2.82 10.10
C ILE A 127 0.13 -1.93 11.09
N TYR A 128 0.84 -1.16 11.93
CA TYR A 128 0.20 -0.21 12.84
C TYR A 128 -0.56 0.90 12.09
N GLY A 129 -0.02 1.41 10.98
CA GLY A 129 -0.75 2.35 10.11
C GLY A 129 -2.04 1.77 9.54
N LEU A 130 -2.01 0.51 9.12
CA LEU A 130 -3.20 -0.21 8.65
C LEU A 130 -4.23 -0.43 9.77
N VAL A 131 -3.78 -0.82 10.96
CA VAL A 131 -4.66 -0.99 12.14
C VAL A 131 -5.39 0.32 12.46
N VAL A 132 -4.66 1.44 12.51
CA VAL A 132 -5.26 2.76 12.75
C VAL A 132 -6.28 3.10 11.67
N ALA A 133 -5.98 2.84 10.40
CA ALA A 133 -6.93 3.07 9.31
C ALA A 133 -8.19 2.22 9.41
N ILE A 134 -8.07 0.93 9.76
CA ILE A 134 -9.24 0.05 9.98
C ILE A 134 -10.09 0.59 11.13
N ILE A 135 -9.48 1.04 12.22
CA ILE A 135 -10.19 1.63 13.36
C ILE A 135 -10.91 2.92 12.96
N LEU A 136 -10.28 3.76 12.14
CA LEU A 136 -10.88 5.01 11.65
C LEU A 136 -12.06 4.72 10.70
N ILE A 137 -11.89 3.80 9.76
CA ILE A 137 -12.95 3.37 8.84
C ILE A 137 -14.12 2.76 9.61
N GLY A 138 -13.86 1.94 10.64
CA GLY A 138 -14.91 1.34 11.46
C GLY A 138 -15.67 2.34 12.35
N LYS A 139 -15.17 3.58 12.51
CA LYS A 139 -15.83 4.67 13.24
C LYS A 139 -16.43 5.75 12.32
N ALA A 140 -16.22 5.65 11.01
CA ALA A 140 -16.72 6.57 9.99
C ALA A 140 -18.19 6.29 9.66
#